data_AF-A0A0Q0DAI4-F1
#
_entry.id   AF-A0A0Q0DAI4-F1
#
_cell.length_a   1.000
_cell.length_b   1.000
_cell.length_c   1.000
_cell.angle_alpha   90.00
_cell.angle_beta   90.00
_cell.angle_gamma   90.00
#
_symmetry.space_group_name_H-M   'P 1'
#
loop_
_entity.id
_entity.type
_entity.pdbx_description
1 polymer ?
#
loop_
_entity_poly.entity_id
_entity_poly.type
_entity_poly.pdbx_seq_one_letter_code
_entity_poly.pdbx_strand_id
1 'polypeptide(L)'
;MAPRLPQRTPTLPTDMDTRYACVNSDCPCSELEELDLDDHVNRSTWTCIECNCPVSVDMANDWGEKCTVYRYQAQQLKKRDYIYKGKNLVAVEVTGSSATDVEGRWYFALAGHKYEFVEPDRYYNCMPTGHHVR
;
A
#
# COMPACT_ATOMS: atom_id res chain seq x y z
N MET A 1 -30.01 14.72 4.82
CA MET A 1 -28.57 14.96 5.00
C MET A 1 -27.86 13.77 4.39
N ALA A 2 -27.17 13.93 3.26
CA ALA A 2 -26.33 12.85 2.74
C ALA A 2 -25.13 12.64 3.67
N PRO A 3 -24.70 11.39 3.94
CA PRO A 3 -23.46 11.18 4.69
C PRO A 3 -22.34 11.86 3.91
N ARG A 4 -21.58 12.73 4.59
CA ARG A 4 -20.33 13.25 4.03
C ARG A 4 -19.43 12.03 3.86
N LEU A 5 -19.11 11.67 2.62
CA LEU A 5 -18.05 10.71 2.35
C LEU A 5 -16.83 11.16 3.16
N PRO A 6 -16.17 10.28 3.93
CA PRO A 6 -14.98 10.67 4.66
C PRO A 6 -13.99 11.32 3.69
N GLN A 7 -13.37 12.42 4.11
CA GLN A 7 -12.27 13.04 3.36
C GLN A 7 -11.25 11.94 3.11
N ARG A 8 -11.18 11.48 1.86
CA ARG A 8 -10.26 10.41 1.49
C ARG A 8 -8.84 10.92 1.71
N THR A 9 -8.08 10.17 2.48
CA THR A 9 -6.64 10.39 2.71
C THR A 9 -5.93 10.63 1.38
N PRO A 10 -4.95 11.57 1.30
CA PRO A 10 -4.28 11.90 0.04
C PRO A 10 -3.82 10.67 -0.71
N THR A 11 -4.07 10.65 -2.02
CA THR A 11 -3.69 9.55 -2.90
C THR A 11 -2.19 9.32 -2.81
N LEU A 12 -1.80 8.07 -2.56
CA LEU A 12 -0.40 7.66 -2.55
C LEU A 12 0.23 8.03 -3.91
N PRO A 13 1.41 8.68 -3.95
CA PRO A 13 2.07 8.99 -5.21
C PRO A 13 2.36 7.71 -6.01
N THR A 14 2.09 7.76 -7.31
CA THR A 14 2.26 6.65 -8.26
C THR A 14 3.34 6.95 -9.30
N ASP A 15 4.12 8.00 -9.11
CA ASP A 15 5.10 8.50 -10.08
C ASP A 15 6.29 7.56 -10.30
N MET A 16 6.52 6.65 -9.34
CA MET A 16 7.53 5.60 -9.45
C MET A 16 6.97 4.27 -9.93
N ASP A 17 5.65 4.15 -10.12
CA ASP A 17 5.02 2.89 -10.49
C ASP A 17 5.35 2.54 -11.94
N THR A 18 5.86 1.34 -12.16
CA THR A 18 6.29 0.87 -13.48
C THR A 18 5.45 -0.28 -14.03
N ARG A 19 4.80 -1.07 -13.16
CA ARG A 19 3.95 -2.19 -13.57
C ARG A 19 3.00 -2.58 -12.45
N TYR A 20 1.79 -3.01 -12.81
CA TYR A 20 0.82 -3.61 -11.90
C TYR A 20 0.57 -5.07 -12.29
N ALA A 21 0.47 -5.97 -11.31
CA ALA A 21 0.15 -7.38 -11.56
C ALA A 21 -0.81 -7.95 -10.50
N CYS A 22 -1.64 -8.91 -10.91
CA CYS A 22 -2.53 -9.63 -10.00
C CYS A 22 -1.74 -10.72 -9.27
N VAL A 23 -1.87 -10.80 -7.94
CA VAL A 23 -1.19 -11.84 -7.14
C VAL A 23 -1.94 -13.16 -7.08
N ASN A 24 -3.23 -13.16 -7.43
CA ASN A 24 -4.07 -14.34 -7.35
C ASN A 24 -3.97 -15.12 -8.67
N SER A 25 -3.32 -16.29 -8.62
CA SER A 25 -3.13 -17.18 -9.78
C SER A 25 -4.43 -17.77 -10.34
N ASP A 26 -5.52 -17.74 -9.57
CA ASP A 26 -6.83 -18.23 -10.00
C ASP A 26 -7.66 -17.12 -10.67
N CYS A 27 -7.16 -15.88 -10.72
CA CYS A 27 -7.83 -14.74 -11.32
C CYS A 27 -7.54 -14.69 -12.82
N PRO A 28 -8.53 -14.41 -13.71
CA PRO A 28 -8.26 -14.23 -15.14
C PRO A 28 -7.19 -13.17 -15.45
N CYS A 29 -7.05 -12.17 -14.57
CA CYS A 29 -6.03 -11.14 -14.68
C CYS A 29 -4.59 -11.62 -14.36
N SER A 30 -4.38 -12.85 -13.86
CA SER A 30 -3.02 -13.39 -13.65
C SER A 30 -2.32 -13.77 -14.95
N GLU A 31 -3.09 -14.03 -16.01
CA GLU A 31 -2.56 -14.30 -17.36
C GLU A 31 -2.13 -13.03 -18.10
N LEU A 32 -2.52 -11.85 -17.58
CA LEU A 32 -2.10 -10.57 -18.14
C LEU A 32 -0.65 -10.29 -17.76
N GLU A 33 0.14 -9.87 -18.75
CA GLU A 33 1.50 -9.41 -18.48
C GLU A 33 1.47 -8.16 -17.59
N GLU A 34 0.52 -7.25 -17.81
CA GLU A 34 0.37 -6.04 -16.99
C GLU A 34 -1.10 -5.70 -16.82
N LEU A 35 -1.48 -5.28 -15.60
CA LEU A 35 -2.80 -4.74 -15.34
C LEU A 35 -2.84 -3.27 -15.76
N ASP A 36 -3.78 -2.95 -16.65
CA ASP A 36 -4.15 -1.56 -16.87
C ASP A 36 -4.72 -0.94 -15.59
N LEU A 37 -4.22 0.24 -15.23
CA LEU A 37 -4.52 0.92 -13.98
C LEU A 37 -5.98 1.39 -13.89
N ASP A 38 -6.60 1.73 -15.02
CA ASP A 38 -7.96 2.25 -15.06
C ASP A 38 -8.99 1.13 -15.29
N ASP A 39 -8.62 0.08 -16.02
CA ASP A 39 -9.53 -1.04 -16.34
C ASP A 39 -9.47 -2.21 -15.35
N HIS A 40 -8.32 -2.47 -14.73
CA HIS A 40 -8.12 -3.69 -13.93
C HIS A 40 -7.79 -3.44 -12.44
N VAL A 41 -7.45 -2.21 -12.06
CA VAL A 41 -7.02 -1.87 -10.69
C VAL A 41 -7.99 -0.91 -10.03
N ASN A 42 -8.55 -1.30 -8.88
CA ASN A 42 -9.32 -0.38 -8.05
C ASN A 42 -8.36 0.56 -7.31
N ARG A 43 -8.19 1.77 -7.84
CA ARG A 43 -7.28 2.80 -7.28
C ARG A 43 -7.62 3.27 -5.87
N SER A 44 -8.83 2.99 -5.38
CA SER A 44 -9.22 3.33 -4.00
C SER A 44 -8.74 2.28 -3.00
N THR A 45 -8.59 1.03 -3.43
CA THR A 45 -8.24 -0.11 -2.56
C THR A 45 -6.91 -0.75 -2.90
N TRP A 46 -6.35 -0.44 -4.08
CA TRP A 46 -5.18 -1.08 -4.68
C TRP A 46 -5.33 -2.60 -4.82
N THR A 47 -6.51 -3.01 -5.31
CA THR A 47 -6.87 -4.40 -5.54
C THR A 47 -7.25 -4.62 -7.00
N CYS A 48 -7.09 -5.85 -7.48
CA CYS A 48 -7.60 -6.25 -8.79
C CYS A 48 -9.14 -6.16 -8.76
N ILE A 49 -9.75 -5.58 -9.79
CA ILE A 49 -11.21 -5.40 -9.87
C ILE A 49 -11.92 -6.76 -9.96
N GLU A 50 -11.32 -7.74 -10.65
CA GLU A 50 -11.92 -9.06 -10.89
C GLU A 50 -11.95 -9.94 -9.62
N CYS A 51 -10.83 -10.07 -8.91
CA CYS A 51 -10.74 -10.97 -7.76
C CYS A 51 -10.70 -10.27 -6.40
N ASN A 52 -10.64 -8.94 -6.36
CA ASN A 52 -10.46 -8.14 -5.14
C ASN A 52 -9.20 -8.47 -4.31
N CYS A 53 -8.26 -9.25 -4.85
CA CYS A 53 -6.98 -9.48 -4.21
C CYS A 53 -6.05 -8.27 -4.39
N PRO A 54 -5.09 -8.05 -3.47
CA PRO A 54 -4.07 -7.00 -3.62
C PRO A 54 -3.34 -7.11 -4.96
N VAL A 55 -2.99 -5.97 -5.56
CA VAL A 55 -2.08 -5.96 -6.72
C VAL A 55 -0.65 -5.76 -6.25
N SER A 56 0.30 -6.46 -6.87
CA SER A 56 1.71 -6.10 -6.76
C SER A 56 1.99 -4.90 -7.65
N VAL A 57 2.80 -3.98 -7.15
CA VAL A 57 3.25 -2.80 -7.87
C VAL A 57 4.77 -2.87 -7.97
N ASP A 58 5.30 -2.95 -9.18
CA ASP A 58 6.72 -2.73 -9.39
C ASP A 58 6.98 -1.22 -9.42
N MET A 59 7.99 -0.77 -8.69
CA MET A 59 8.41 0.62 -8.66
C MET A 59 9.87 0.74 -9.08
N ALA A 60 10.22 1.87 -9.68
CA ALA A 60 11.60 2.26 -9.96
C ALA A 60 11.85 3.71 -9.58
N ASN A 61 13.03 4.00 -9.03
CA ASN A 61 13.47 5.39 -8.79
C ASN A 61 14.36 5.92 -9.92
N ASP A 62 14.69 7.22 -9.83
CA ASP A 62 15.52 7.92 -10.82
C ASP A 62 16.96 7.39 -10.92
N TRP A 63 17.41 6.60 -9.93
CA TRP A 63 18.71 5.93 -9.93
C TRP A 63 18.67 4.53 -10.56
N GLY A 64 17.49 4.07 -10.99
CA GLY A 64 17.30 2.76 -11.61
C GLY A 64 17.16 1.60 -10.62
N GLU A 65 17.07 1.88 -9.32
CA GLU A 65 16.74 0.87 -8.31
C GLU A 65 15.28 0.46 -8.47
N LYS A 66 15.00 -0.84 -8.31
CA LYS A 66 13.67 -1.42 -8.49
C LYS A 66 13.25 -2.19 -7.26
N CYS A 67 11.96 -2.13 -6.94
CA CYS A 67 11.35 -3.01 -5.94
C CYS A 67 9.91 -3.35 -6.30
N THR A 68 9.42 -4.47 -5.78
CA THR A 68 8.00 -4.84 -5.84
C THR A 68 7.37 -4.57 -4.48
N VAL A 69 6.18 -3.98 -4.45
CA VAL A 69 5.44 -3.64 -3.23
C VAL A 69 3.98 -4.02 -3.33
N TYR A 70 3.36 -4.10 -2.15
CA TYR A 70 1.92 -4.09 -1.97
C TYR A 70 1.51 -2.80 -1.29
N ARG A 71 0.30 -2.32 -1.58
CA ARG A 71 -0.24 -1.11 -0.95
C ARG A 71 -1.20 -1.52 0.15
N TYR A 72 -0.81 -1.24 1.39
CA TYR A 72 -1.63 -1.52 2.57
C TYR A 72 -1.95 -0.24 3.32
N GLN A 73 -3.14 -0.21 3.91
CA GLN A 73 -3.56 0.85 4.82
C GLN A 73 -2.76 0.77 6.12
N ALA A 74 -2.60 1.90 6.81
CA ALA A 74 -1.90 1.98 8.09
C ALA A 74 -2.41 0.91 9.08
N GLN A 75 -3.74 0.75 9.15
CA GLN A 75 -4.38 -0.21 10.05
C GLN A 75 -4.15 -1.69 9.71
N GLN A 76 -3.74 -1.99 8.48
CA GLN A 76 -3.45 -3.36 8.03
C GLN A 76 -1.99 -3.74 8.28
N LEU A 77 -1.10 -2.75 8.38
CA LEU A 77 0.33 -2.97 8.64
C LEU A 77 0.57 -3.48 10.06
N LYS A 78 1.52 -4.40 10.18
CA LYS A 78 1.92 -5.05 11.43
C LYS A 78 3.35 -4.70 11.77
N LYS A 79 3.70 -4.90 13.04
CA LYS A 79 5.09 -4.81 13.48
C LYS A 79 5.95 -5.78 12.65
N ARG A 80 7.16 -5.36 12.26
CA ARG A 80 8.12 -6.06 11.40
C ARG A 80 7.78 -6.07 9.91
N ASP A 81 6.70 -5.42 9.49
CA ASP A 81 6.53 -5.07 8.08
C ASP A 81 7.53 -3.99 7.68
N TYR A 82 7.92 -3.94 6.41
CA TYR A 82 8.84 -2.94 5.89
C TYR A 82 8.15 -2.09 4.85
N ILE A 83 8.21 -0.77 5.00
CA ILE A 83 7.60 0.17 4.06
C ILE A 83 8.62 1.06 3.39
N TYR A 84 8.36 1.48 2.17
CA TYR A 84 9.15 2.48 1.45
C TYR A 84 8.52 3.86 1.62
N LYS A 85 9.28 4.84 2.12
CA LYS A 85 8.88 6.24 2.20
C LYS A 85 9.70 7.10 1.23
N GLY A 86 9.01 7.95 0.47
CA GLY A 86 9.65 8.87 -0.47
C GLY A 86 10.24 8.17 -1.70
N LYS A 87 11.10 8.88 -2.43
CA LYS A 87 11.60 8.45 -3.75
C LYS A 87 12.84 7.55 -3.72
N ASN A 88 13.49 7.43 -2.57
CA ASN A 88 14.81 6.79 -2.49
C ASN A 88 14.74 5.26 -2.30
N LEU A 89 13.54 4.66 -2.39
CA LEU A 89 13.30 3.23 -2.13
C LEU A 89 14.05 2.67 -0.91
N VAL A 90 14.17 3.47 0.15
CA VAL A 90 14.73 3.01 1.43
C VAL A 90 13.60 2.42 2.27
N ALA A 91 13.72 1.13 2.58
CA ALA A 91 12.77 0.42 3.41
C ALA A 91 12.96 0.77 4.90
N VAL A 92 11.86 0.96 5.62
CA VAL A 92 11.84 1.24 7.06
C VAL A 92 10.88 0.27 7.74
N GLU A 93 11.33 -0.35 8.83
CA GLU A 93 10.52 -1.29 9.59
C GLU A 93 9.40 -0.58 10.37
N VAL A 94 8.19 -1.13 10.33
CA VAL A 94 7.08 -0.78 11.20
C VAL A 94 7.34 -1.36 12.59
N THR A 95 7.48 -0.49 13.59
CA THR A 95 7.72 -0.88 14.98
C THR A 95 6.43 -0.88 15.82
N GLY A 96 5.38 -0.24 15.34
CA GLY A 96 4.05 -0.27 15.94
C GLY A 96 2.97 0.26 14.99
N SER A 97 1.80 -0.36 15.06
CA SER A 97 0.61 0.02 14.30
C SER A 97 -0.62 -0.38 15.12
N SER A 98 -1.38 0.58 15.61
CA SER A 98 -2.53 0.30 16.47
C SER A 98 -3.53 1.45 16.53
N ALA A 99 -4.77 1.11 16.92
CA ALA A 99 -5.76 2.11 17.29
C ALA A 99 -5.27 2.97 18.46
N THR A 100 -5.84 4.16 18.58
CA THR A 100 -5.52 5.14 19.63
C THR A 100 -6.81 5.72 20.18
N ASP A 101 -6.75 6.29 21.38
CA ASP A 101 -7.87 7.01 21.97
C ASP A 101 -8.10 8.39 21.34
N VAL A 102 -7.21 8.84 20.43
CA VAL A 102 -7.37 10.09 19.70
C VAL A 102 -8.30 9.86 18.52
N GLU A 103 -9.44 10.54 18.53
CA GLU A 103 -10.50 10.39 17.53
C GLU A 103 -9.98 10.51 16.09
N GLY A 104 -10.28 9.50 15.27
CA GLY A 104 -9.91 9.44 13.86
C GLY A 104 -8.41 9.25 13.58
N ARG A 105 -7.58 8.98 14.61
CA ARG A 105 -6.13 8.83 14.45
C ARG A 105 -5.63 7.44 14.79
N TRP A 106 -4.71 6.98 13.97
CA TRP A 106 -3.99 5.71 14.07
C TRP A 106 -2.56 5.95 14.52
N TYR A 107 -2.09 5.17 15.50
CA TYR A 107 -0.72 5.22 15.97
C TYR A 107 0.14 4.42 15.01
N PHE A 108 1.15 5.06 14.43
CA PHE A 108 2.05 4.43 13.49
C PHE A 108 3.49 4.79 13.83
N ALA A 109 4.32 3.77 14.09
CA ALA A 109 5.70 3.94 14.51
C ALA A 109 6.65 3.18 13.58
N LEU A 110 7.79 3.81 13.29
CA LEU A 110 8.77 3.33 12.33
C LEU A 110 10.16 3.28 12.99
N ALA A 111 10.98 2.32 12.60
CA ALA A 111 12.35 2.21 13.09
C ALA A 111 13.17 3.45 12.71
N GLY A 112 13.95 3.97 13.66
CA GLY A 112 14.75 5.18 13.46
C GLY A 112 13.95 6.50 13.44
N HIS A 113 12.62 6.44 13.52
CA HIS A 113 11.75 7.61 13.61
C HIS A 113 10.93 7.59 14.91
N LYS A 114 10.42 8.75 15.33
CA LYS A 114 9.34 8.79 16.33
C LYS A 114 8.06 8.17 15.74
N TYR A 115 7.05 7.99 16.58
CA TYR A 115 5.71 7.70 16.09
C TYR A 115 5.09 8.94 15.42
N GLU A 116 4.15 8.68 14.53
CA GLU A 116 3.24 9.66 13.94
C GLU A 116 1.80 9.21 14.16
N PHE A 117 0.88 10.18 14.19
CA PHE A 117 -0.55 9.91 14.12
C PHE A 117 -1.02 10.14 12.70
N VAL A 118 -1.60 9.10 12.10
CA VAL A 118 -2.04 9.11 10.70
C VAL A 118 -3.48 8.64 10.59
N GLU A 119 -4.10 8.84 9.44
CA GLU A 119 -5.40 8.26 9.15
C GLU A 119 -5.28 6.73 9.04
N PRO A 120 -6.23 5.95 9.59
CA PRO A 120 -6.16 4.48 9.56
C PRO A 120 -6.19 3.91 8.14
N ASP A 121 -6.83 4.61 7.19
CA ASP A 121 -6.96 4.23 5.78
C ASP A 121 -5.80 4.77 4.91
N ARG A 122 -4.78 5.41 5.50
CA ARG A 122 -3.61 5.89 4.77
C ARG A 122 -2.81 4.74 4.18
N TYR A 123 -2.60 4.76 2.86
CA TYR A 123 -1.83 3.75 2.17
C TYR A 123 -0.31 3.96 2.27
N TYR A 124 0.43 2.86 2.33
CA TYR A 124 1.88 2.80 2.28
C TYR A 124 2.34 1.71 1.32
N ASN A 125 3.47 1.95 0.64
CA ASN A 125 4.16 0.93 -0.16
C ASN A 125 4.89 -0.03 0.79
N CYS A 126 4.39 -1.24 0.93
CA CYS A 126 4.91 -2.29 1.79
C CYS A 126 5.65 -3.35 0.99
N MET A 127 6.82 -3.75 1.47
CA MET A 127 7.54 -4.90 0.93
C MET A 127 6.68 -6.18 1.06
N PRO A 128 6.73 -7.09 0.07
CA PRO A 128 6.14 -8.42 0.17
C PRO A 128 6.69 -9.17 1.38
N THR A 129 5.91 -9.25 2.46
CA THR A 129 6.18 -10.10 3.61
C THR A 129 5.21 -11.27 3.61
N GLY A 130 5.66 -12.45 4.05
CA GLY A 130 4.82 -13.66 4.06
C GLY A 130 3.57 -13.60 4.95
N HIS A 131 3.37 -12.49 5.69
CA HIS A 131 2.17 -12.26 6.49
C HIS A 131 0.98 -11.72 5.69
N HIS A 132 1.23 -11.18 4.50
CA HIS A 132 0.21 -10.56 3.64
C HIS A 132 0.01 -11.28 2.30
N VAL A 133 0.84 -12.27 1.99
CA VAL A 133 0.67 -13.15 0.82
C VAL A 133 -0.06 -14.41 1.29
N ARG A 134 -1.38 -14.47 1.09
CA ARG A 134 -2.20 -15.67 1.26
C ARG A 134 -3.32 -15.69 0.24
#